data_AF-A0A1Q9HA48-F1
#
_entry.id   AF-A0A1Q9HA48-F1
#
_cell.length_a   1.000
_cell.length_b   1.000
_cell.length_c   1.000
_cell.angle_alpha   90.00
_cell.angle_beta   90.00
_cell.angle_gamma   90.00
#
_symmetry.space_group_name_H-M   'P 1'
#
loop_
_entity.id
_entity.type
_entity.pdbx_description
1 polymer ?
#
loop_
_entity_poly.entity_id
_entity_poly.type
_entity_poly.pdbx_seq_one_letter_code
_entity_poly.pdbx_strand_id
1 'polypeptide(L)' 'MRHSDIIIPKQNKPSISPRCRKLVKAYKFERTQQEITEVELNRAKIVMIDEHGNMKRIPILAEH' A
#
# COMPACT_ATOMS: atom_id res chain seq x y z
N MET A 1 -2.09 -26.25 50.07
CA MET A 1 -1.64 -26.29 48.67
C MET A 1 -1.04 -24.92 48.34
N ARG A 2 0.21 -24.87 47.83
CA ARG A 2 0.82 -23.59 47.41
C ARG A 2 0.42 -23.33 45.96
N HIS A 3 -0.26 -22.22 45.71
CA HIS A 3 -0.59 -21.80 44.36
C HIS A 3 0.62 -21.03 43.78
N SER A 4 1.08 -21.46 42.62
CA SER A 4 2.14 -20.77 41.87
C SER A 4 1.50 -19.86 40.84
N ASP A 5 1.68 -18.56 40.99
CA ASP A 5 1.18 -17.58 40.03
C ASP A 5 2.19 -17.38 38.90
N ILE A 6 1.67 -17.34 37.67
CA ILE A 6 2.46 -17.02 36.48
C ILE A 6 2.52 -15.50 36.35
N ILE A 7 3.68 -14.93 36.66
CA ILE A 7 3.94 -13.51 36.45
C ILE A 7 4.32 -13.31 34.98
N ILE A 8 3.38 -12.83 34.17
CA ILE A 8 3.66 -12.39 32.80
C ILE A 8 4.28 -10.98 32.90
N PRO A 9 5.56 -10.78 32.50
CA PRO A 9 6.16 -9.47 32.49
C PRO A 9 5.37 -8.58 31.52
N LYS A 10 4.78 -7.50 32.02
CA LYS A 10 4.14 -6.51 31.17
C LYS A 10 5.21 -5.94 30.26
N GLN A 11 5.13 -6.24 28.96
CA GLN A 11 6.06 -5.67 28.00
C GLN A 11 5.93 -4.15 28.06
N ASN A 12 7.03 -3.48 28.41
CA ASN A 12 7.14 -2.04 28.34
C ASN A 12 6.84 -1.66 26.88
N LYS A 13 5.69 -1.02 26.64
CA LYS A 13 5.37 -0.47 25.33
C LYS A 13 6.56 0.40 24.94
N PRO A 14 7.27 0.12 23.84
CA PRO A 14 8.35 0.99 23.43
C PRO A 14 7.75 2.38 23.28
N SER A 15 8.37 3.39 23.89
CA SER A 15 7.93 4.76 23.73
C SER A 15 8.23 5.15 22.28
N ILE A 16 7.30 4.84 21.37
CA ILE A 16 7.45 5.13 19.96
C ILE A 16 7.59 6.65 19.85
N SER A 17 8.77 7.10 19.43
CA SER A 17 9.04 8.52 19.29
C SER A 17 7.97 9.16 18.39
N PRO A 18 7.58 10.43 18.63
CA PRO A 18 6.66 11.14 17.75
C PRO A 18 7.08 11.07 16.26
N ARG A 19 8.39 11.06 15.99
CA ARG A 19 8.96 10.89 14.65
C ARG A 19 8.65 9.52 14.05
N CYS A 20 8.80 8.43 14.80
CA CYS A 20 8.46 7.09 14.34
C CYS A 20 6.97 6.96 14.02
N ARG A 21 6.08 7.59 14.81
CA ARG A 21 4.64 7.63 14.51
C ARG A 21 4.32 8.34 13.20
N LYS A 22 5.00 9.46 12.91
CA LYS A 22 4.87 10.18 11.64
C LYS A 22 5.30 9.33 10.44
N LEU A 23 6.43 8.64 10.55
CA LEU A 23 6.93 7.75 9.48
C LEU A 23 5.98 6.58 9.22
N VAL A 24 5.47 5.93 10.27
CA VAL A 24 4.49 4.83 10.12
C VAL A 24 3.21 5.34 9.45
N LYS A 25 2.73 6.53 9.81
CA LYS A 25 1.56 7.12 9.18
C LYS A 25 1.81 7.44 7.70
N ALA A 26 2.95 8.04 7.38
CA ALA A 26 3.32 8.36 6.00
C ALA A 26 3.44 7.09 5.16
N TYR A 27 4.15 6.06 5.65
CA TYR A 27 4.28 4.78 4.96
C TYR A 27 2.93 4.13 4.65
N LYS A 28 2.03 4.07 5.66
CA LYS A 28 0.70 3.49 5.46
C LYS A 28 -0.11 4.26 4.40
N PHE A 29 -0.02 5.59 4.44
CA PHE A 29 -0.69 6.45 3.47
C PHE A 29 -0.17 6.21 2.04
N GLU A 30 1.15 6.28 1.84
CA GLU A 30 1.77 6.08 0.53
C GLU A 30 1.47 4.68 -0.02
N ARG A 31 1.54 3.65 0.83
CA ARG A 31 1.18 2.27 0.42
C ARG A 31 -0.24 2.20 -0.14
N THR A 32 -1.21 2.80 0.55
CA THR A 32 -2.61 2.81 0.08
C THR A 32 -2.76 3.59 -1.22
N GLN A 33 -2.07 4.73 -1.37
CA GLN A 33 -2.10 5.50 -2.62
C GLN A 33 -1.48 4.73 -3.79
N GLN A 34 -0.39 4.01 -3.55
CA GLN A 34 0.25 3.17 -4.55
C GLN A 34 -0.68 2.03 -4.99
N GLU A 35 -1.28 1.31 -4.04
CA GLU A 35 -2.24 0.22 -4.33
C GLU A 35 -3.40 0.72 -5.22
N ILE A 36 -3.96 1.90 -4.91
CA ILE A 36 -5.02 2.51 -5.72
C ILE A 36 -4.50 2.86 -7.12
N THR A 37 -3.33 3.48 -7.21
CA THR A 37 -2.73 3.90 -8.48
C THR A 37 -2.48 2.69 -9.39
N GLU A 38 -1.95 1.60 -8.85
CA GLU A 38 -1.72 0.36 -9.60
C GLU A 38 -3.03 -0.25 -10.11
N VAL A 39 -4.09 -0.26 -9.30
CA VAL A 39 -5.41 -0.74 -9.74
C VAL A 39 -5.96 0.12 -10.87
N GLU A 40 -5.86 1.45 -10.77
CA GLU A 40 -6.38 2.36 -11.79
C GLU A 40 -5.56 2.30 -13.09
N LEU A 41 -4.23 2.16 -13.02
CA LEU A 41 -3.39 1.92 -14.19
C LEU A 41 -3.72 0.59 -14.88
N ASN A 42 -3.99 -0.47 -14.11
CA ASN A 42 -4.42 -1.76 -14.65
C ASN A 42 -5.82 -1.71 -15.29
N ARG A 43 -6.71 -0.85 -14.79
CA ARG A 43 -8.06 -0.67 -15.33
C ARG A 43 -8.11 0.25 -16.55
N ALA A 44 -7.20 1.22 -16.60
CA ALA A 44 -7.15 2.20 -17.66
C ALA A 44 -6.84 1.49 -19.01
N LYS A 45 -7.77 1.63 -19.95
CA LYS A 45 -7.65 1.12 -21.32
C LYS A 45 -7.56 2.32 -22.24
N ILE A 46 -6.37 2.63 -22.70
CA ILE A 46 -6.18 3.66 -23.73
C ILE A 46 -6.38 2.99 -25.09
N VAL A 47 -7.27 3.58 -25.89
CA VAL A 47 -7.54 3.16 -27.27
C VAL A 47 -7.26 4.36 -28.18
N MET A 48 -6.41 4.15 -29.17
CA MET A 48 -6.12 5.11 -30.23
C MET A 48 -6.98 4.79 -31.44
N ILE A 49 -7.59 5.79 -32.04
CA ILE A 49 -8.39 5.67 -33.27
C ILE A 49 -7.59 6.34 -34.38
N ASP A 50 -7.31 5.61 -35.45
CA ASP A 50 -6.65 6.18 -36.64
C ASP A 50 -7.64 6.93 -37.55
N GLU A 51 -7.11 7.59 -38.58
CA GLU A 51 -7.89 8.34 -39.59
C GLU A 51 -8.87 7.47 -40.39
N HIS A 52 -8.71 6.14 -40.36
CA HIS A 52 -9.59 5.16 -40.99
C HIS A 52 -10.60 4.54 -40.01
N GLY A 53 -10.60 4.97 -38.75
CA GLY A 53 -11.49 4.47 -37.70
C GLY A 53 -11.05 3.16 -37.05
N ASN A 54 -9.83 2.67 -37.32
CA ASN A 54 -9.33 1.45 -36.67
C ASN A 54 -8.91 1.74 -35.24
N MET A 55 -9.35 0.89 -34.33
CA MET A 55 -9.00 0.96 -32.91
C MET A 55 -7.72 0.18 -32.60
N LYS A 56 -6.72 0.84 -32.04
CA LYS A 56 -5.50 0.22 -31.50
C LYS A 56 -5.46 0.38 -29.98
N ARG A 57 -5.34 -0.73 -29.25
CA ARG A 57 -5.18 -0.72 -27.79
C ARG A 57 -3.73 -0.40 -27.46
N ILE A 58 -3.52 0.58 -26.59
CA ILE A 58 -2.20 0.97 -26.11
C ILE A 58 -2.05 0.46 -24.67
N PRO A 59 -1.10 -0.45 -24.40
CA PRO A 59 -0.78 -0.84 -23.04
C PRO A 59 -0.11 0.32 -22.31
N ILE A 60 -0.60 0.64 -21.11
CA ILE A 60 -0.04 1.71 -20.25
C ILE A 60 1.17 1.19 -19.48
N LEU A 61 1.16 -0.10 -19.16
CA LEU A 61 2.29 -0.80 -18.56
C LEU A 61 3.28 -1.11 -19.68
N ALA A 62 4.17 -0.16 -19.95
CA ALA A 62 5.45 -0.48 -20.57
C ALA A 62 6.17 -1.47 -19.64
N GLU A 63 6.56 -2.61 -20.19
CA GLU A 63 7.24 -3.71 -19.53
C GLU A 63 8.21 -3.23 -18.43
N HIS A 64 7.85 -3.53 -17.18
CA HIS A 64 8.75 -3.76 -16.06
C HIS A 64 8.33 -5.08 -15.41
#